data_AF-C3KDI5-F1
#
_entry.id   AF-C3KDI5-F1
#
_cell.length_a   1.000
_cell.length_b   1.000
_cell.length_c   1.000
_cell.angle_alpha   90.00
_cell.angle_beta   90.00
_cell.angle_gamma   90.00
#
_symmetry.space_group_name_H-M   'P 1'
#
loop_
_entity.id
_entity.type
_entity.pdbx_description
1 polymer ?
#
loop_
_entity_poly.entity_id
_entity_poly.type
_entity_poly.pdbx_seq_one_letter_code
_entity_poly.pdbx_strand_id
1 'polypeptide(L)'
;MMTENLPAVLETSDMLEIDGLHAFDFELDNEKLLITAMDGRAEKRWRFSLEQVQAATFDDTLQSWTLTGESGEHRLICMSAFTGNNNDEDQADDDA
;
A
#
# COMPACT_ATOMS: atom_id res chain seq x y z
N MET A 1 -10.22 -11.19 -12.18
CA MET A 1 -8.80 -10.79 -12.22
C MET A 1 -8.74 -9.29 -11.92
N MET A 2 -8.80 -8.91 -10.65
CA MET A 2 -8.57 -7.51 -10.27
C MET A 2 -7.06 -7.36 -10.19
N THR A 3 -6.46 -6.52 -11.03
CA THR A 3 -5.05 -6.18 -10.88
C THR A 3 -4.91 -5.49 -9.52
N GLU A 4 -4.31 -6.16 -8.54
CA GLU A 4 -4.02 -5.57 -7.23
C GLU A 4 -2.98 -4.48 -7.44
N ASN A 5 -3.48 -3.24 -7.52
CA ASN A 5 -2.67 -2.04 -7.60
C ASN A 5 -2.73 -1.31 -6.26
N LEU A 6 -1.64 -0.64 -5.87
CA LEU A 6 -1.52 0.08 -4.61
C LEU A 6 -2.78 0.88 -4.18
N PRO A 7 -3.47 1.67 -5.04
CA PRO A 7 -4.65 2.40 -4.59
C PRO A 7 -5.79 1.49 -4.11
N ALA A 8 -6.05 0.38 -4.80
CA ALA A 8 -7.06 -0.60 -4.37
C ALA A 8 -6.70 -1.27 -3.04
N VAL A 9 -5.40 -1.51 -2.80
CA VAL A 9 -4.93 -2.04 -1.51
C VAL A 9 -5.14 -0.99 -0.41
N LEU A 10 -4.80 0.28 -0.67
CA LEU A 10 -4.99 1.37 0.28
C LEU A 10 -6.47 1.58 0.67
N GLU A 11 -7.41 1.40 -0.26
CA GLU A 11 -8.85 1.48 0.04
C GLU A 11 -9.34 0.42 1.05
N THR A 12 -8.64 -0.72 1.13
CA THR A 12 -8.97 -1.84 2.04
C THR A 12 -8.01 -1.93 3.23
N SER A 13 -7.04 -1.03 3.31
CA SER A 13 -6.04 -1.01 4.37
C SER A 13 -6.53 -0.16 5.53
N ASP A 14 -6.36 -0.66 6.75
CA ASP A 14 -6.63 0.11 7.97
C ASP A 14 -5.36 0.80 8.50
N MET A 15 -4.19 0.25 8.19
CA MET A 15 -2.91 0.73 8.70
C MET A 15 -1.86 0.76 7.58
N LEU A 16 -1.02 1.80 7.60
CA LEU A 16 0.02 2.01 6.62
C LEU A 16 1.34 2.31 7.33
N GLU A 17 2.43 1.73 6.84
CA GLU A 17 3.78 2.05 7.28
C GLU A 17 4.59 2.62 6.11
N ILE A 18 5.35 3.68 6.33
CA ILE A 18 6.24 4.29 5.33
C ILE A 18 7.68 4.34 5.86
N ASP A 19 8.63 3.72 5.16
CA ASP A 19 10.05 3.65 5.55
C ASP A 19 10.30 3.18 6.99
N GLY A 20 9.45 2.28 7.50
CA GLY A 20 9.53 1.81 8.89
C GLY A 20 8.80 2.70 9.91
N LEU A 21 8.08 3.73 9.47
CA LEU A 21 7.30 4.62 10.32
C LEU A 21 5.80 4.34 10.18
N HIS A 22 5.14 4.03 11.29
CA HIS A 22 3.70 3.82 11.30
C HIS A 22 2.97 5.12 11.02
N ALA A 23 2.25 5.17 9.90
CA ALA A 23 1.32 6.23 9.61
C ALA A 23 0.11 6.10 10.53
N PHE A 24 -0.24 7.20 11.20
CA PHE A 24 -1.42 7.26 12.03
C PHE A 24 -2.63 7.80 11.26
N ASP A 25 -2.38 8.43 10.11
CA ASP A 25 -3.39 9.00 9.23
C ASP A 25 -2.88 8.96 7.79
N PHE A 26 -3.72 8.54 6.85
CA PHE A 26 -3.43 8.60 5.42
C PHE A 26 -4.72 8.83 4.64
N GLU A 27 -4.63 9.58 3.56
CA GLU A 27 -5.76 9.97 2.72
C GLU A 27 -5.36 9.77 1.25
N LEU A 28 -6.11 8.91 0.56
CA LEU A 28 -5.95 8.68 -0.87
C LEU A 28 -7.07 9.41 -1.61
N ASP A 29 -6.68 10.39 -2.43
CA ASP A 29 -7.56 11.09 -3.36
C ASP A 29 -7.32 10.66 -4.80
N ASN A 30 -8.21 11.10 -5.70
CA ASN A 30 -8.06 10.97 -7.15
C ASN A 30 -6.88 11.76 -7.75
N GLU A 31 -6.19 12.58 -6.96
CA GLU A 31 -5.03 13.37 -7.41
C GLU A 31 -3.73 12.92 -6.74
N LYS A 32 -3.78 12.51 -5.47
CA LYS A 32 -2.59 12.27 -4.65
C LYS A 32 -2.91 11.40 -3.42
N LEU A 33 -1.86 10.80 -2.87
CA LEU A 33 -1.83 10.13 -1.58
C LEU A 33 -1.09 11.03 -0.57
N LEU A 34 -1.75 11.31 0.54
CA LEU A 34 -1.20 11.99 1.70
C LEU A 34 -0.98 10.97 2.81
N ILE A 35 0.20 10.97 3.42
CA ILE A 35 0.53 10.07 4.52
C ILE A 35 1.08 10.90 5.66
N THR A 36 0.58 10.69 6.87
CA THR A 36 1.02 11.36 8.08
C THR A 36 1.45 10.32 9.12
N ALA A 37 2.71 10.37 9.52
CA ALA A 37 3.29 9.48 10.53
C ALA A 37 3.98 10.28 11.65
N MET A 38 4.19 9.65 12.80
CA MET A 38 5.02 10.20 13.87
C MET A 38 6.36 9.47 13.94
N ASP A 39 7.45 10.23 13.79
CA ASP A 39 8.81 9.80 14.07
C ASP A 39 9.19 10.25 15.48
N GLY A 40 8.85 9.42 16.47
CA GLY A 40 9.02 9.74 17.89
C GLY A 40 8.10 10.88 18.34
N ARG A 41 8.60 12.12 18.31
CA ARG A 41 7.83 13.34 18.65
C ARG A 41 7.69 14.30 17.47
N ALA A 42 8.30 13.98 16.33
CA ALA A 42 8.21 14.78 15.13
C ALA A 42 7.15 14.19 14.20
N GLU A 43 6.25 15.03 13.70
CA GLU A 43 5.30 14.63 12.67
C GLU A 43 5.98 14.69 11.30
N LYS A 44 5.85 13.62 10.52
CA LYS A 44 6.31 13.54 9.14
C LYS A 44 5.12 13.37 8.21
N ARG A 45 5.16 14.10 7.08
CA ARG A 45 4.13 14.06 6.05
C ARG A 45 4.76 13.79 4.71
N TRP A 46 4.22 12.82 3.99
CA TRP A 46 4.59 12.51 2.62
C TRP A 46 3.42 12.78 1.69
N ARG A 47 3.76 13.15 0.46
CA ARG A 47 2.80 13.41 -0.60
C ARG A 47 3.29 12.72 -1.85
N PHE A 48 2.44 11.88 -2.44
CA PHE A 48 2.70 11.20 -3.69
C PHE A 48 1.58 11.51 -4.66
N SER A 49 1.89 11.88 -5.90
CA SER A 49 0.87 12.03 -6.94
C SER A 49 0.28 10.67 -7.30
N LEU A 50 -0.96 10.65 -7.79
CA LEU A 50 -1.62 9.40 -8.19
C LEU A 50 -0.79 8.62 -9.24
N GLU A 51 -0.07 9.31 -10.12
CA GLU A 51 0.84 8.68 -11.09
C GLU A 51 1.98 7.92 -10.41
N GLN A 52 2.55 8.46 -9.31
CA GLN A 52 3.60 7.80 -8.54
C GLN A 52 3.05 6.58 -7.79
N VAL A 53 1.83 6.69 -7.26
CA VAL A 53 1.13 5.61 -6.58
C VAL A 53 0.80 4.48 -7.55
N GLN A 54 0.38 4.80 -8.77
CA GLN A 54 0.12 3.81 -9.82
C GLN A 54 1.41 3.20 -10.39
N ALA A 55 2.51 3.96 -10.42
CA ALA A 55 3.83 3.46 -10.81
C ALA A 55 4.53 2.65 -9.70
N ALA A 56 3.89 2.51 -8.53
CA ALA A 56 4.43 1.74 -7.43
C ALA A 56 4.61 0.27 -7.83
N THR A 57 5.73 -0.32 -7.44
CA THR A 57 6.01 -1.74 -7.70
C THR A 57 5.78 -2.54 -6.43
N PHE A 58 4.96 -3.59 -6.53
CA PHE A 58 4.79 -4.53 -5.42
C PHE A 58 5.97 -5.49 -5.32
N ASP A 59 6.49 -5.62 -4.12
CA ASP A 59 7.54 -6.55 -3.72
C ASP A 59 6.91 -7.64 -2.86
N ASP A 60 6.68 -8.81 -3.49
CA ASP A 60 6.06 -9.97 -2.84
C ASP A 60 6.92 -10.52 -1.70
N THR A 61 8.25 -10.48 -1.84
CA THR A 61 9.19 -10.95 -0.82
C THR A 61 9.08 -10.17 0.49
N LEU A 62 8.79 -8.87 0.40
CA LEU A 62 8.67 -7.98 1.54
C LEU A 62 7.22 -7.58 1.85
N GLN A 63 6.26 -8.07 1.05
CA GLN A 63 4.84 -7.69 1.09
C GLN A 63 4.68 -6.16 1.16
N SER A 64 5.44 -5.45 0.32
CA SER A 64 5.59 -4.01 0.40
C SER A 64 5.55 -3.36 -0.98
N TRP A 65 5.18 -2.09 -1.04
CA TRP A 65 5.11 -1.29 -2.26
C TRP A 65 6.24 -0.29 -2.29
N THR A 66 6.97 -0.26 -3.39
CA THR A 66 8.07 0.69 -3.60
C THR A 66 7.56 1.85 -4.44
N LEU A 67 7.63 3.07 -3.89
CA LEU A 67 7.31 4.31 -4.59
C LEU A 67 8.54 5.19 -4.77
N THR A 68 8.58 5.93 -5.87
CA THR A 68 9.59 6.98 -6.07
C THR A 68 8.94 8.35 -5.88
N GLY A 69 9.20 8.97 -4.74
CA GLY A 69 8.78 10.32 -4.39
C GLY A 69 9.79 11.39 -4.78
N GLU A 70 9.52 12.63 -4.37
CA GLU A 70 10.44 13.76 -4.55
C GLU A 70 11.73 13.62 -3.70
N SER A 71 11.65 12.91 -2.57
CA SER A 71 12.76 12.70 -1.64
C SER A 71 13.57 11.42 -1.92
N GLY A 72 13.15 10.62 -2.90
CA GLY A 72 13.78 9.35 -3.26
C GLY A 72 12.79 8.18 -3.27
N GLU A 73 13.33 6.98 -3.15
CA GLU A 73 12.54 5.76 -3.03
C GLU A 73 12.01 5.61 -1.60
N HIS A 74 10.74 5.28 -1.49
CA HIS A 74 10.02 5.07 -0.23
C HIS A 74 9.33 3.71 -0.26
N ARG A 75 9.35 3.02 0.88
CA ARG A 75 8.69 1.72 1.03
C ARG A 75 7.40 1.89 1.82
N LEU A 76 6.28 1.48 1.22
CA LEU A 76 4.99 1.38 1.89
C LEU A 76 4.65 -0.06 2.25
N ILE A 77 4.15 -0.28 3.46
CA ILE A 77 3.59 -1.56 3.87
C ILE A 77 2.14 -1.31 4.26
N CYS A 78 1.24 -1.89 3.48
CA CYS A 78 -0.19 -1.85 3.73
C CYS A 78 -0.55 -3.00 4.66
N MET A 79 -0.93 -2.70 5.89
CA MET A 79 -1.37 -3.69 6.87
C MET A 79 -2.90 -3.65 6.94
N SER A 80 -3.55 -4.53 6.21
CA SER A 80 -4.99 -4.76 6.36
C SER A 80 -5.23 -5.85 7.40
N ALA A 81 -6.37 -5.77 8.11
CA ALA A 81 -6.80 -6.86 9.00
C ALA A 81 -7.15 -8.15 8.23
N PHE A 82 -7.20 -8.08 6.89
CA PHE A 82 -7.56 -9.15 5.98
C PHE A 82 -6.54 -9.28 4.85
N THR A 83 -5.28 -9.61 5.17
CA THR A 83 -4.41 -10.32 4.21
C THR A 83 -4.36 -11.79 4.61
N GLY A 84 -5.53 -12.42 4.64
CA GLY A 84 -5.60 -13.81 4.24
C GLY A 84 -5.44 -13.78 2.73
N ASN A 85 -4.28 -14.21 2.23
CA ASN A 85 -4.09 -14.59 0.85
C ASN A 85 -5.21 -15.58 0.45
N ASN A 86 -6.34 -15.07 -0.02
CA ASN A 86 -7.29 -15.87 -0.78
C ASN A 86 -6.80 -15.81 -2.22
N ASN A 87 -5.63 -16.43 -2.43
CA ASN A 87 -5.33 -17.04 -3.72
C ASN A 87 -6.55 -17.89 -4.02
N ASP A 88 -7.39 -17.36 -4.89
CA ASP A 88 -8.57 -17.99 -5.43
C ASP A 88 -8.06 -19.24 -6.17
N GLU A 89 -7.96 -20.35 -5.44
CA GLU A 89 -7.86 -21.67 -6.04
C GLU A 89 -9.23 -21.96 -6.66
N ASP A 90 -9.49 -21.34 -7.82
CA ASP A 90 -10.44 -21.84 -8.82
C ASP A 90 -9.89 -23.18 -9.33
N GLN A 91 -9.98 -24.23 -8.51
CA GLN A 91 -9.94 -25.60 -9.00
C GLN A 91 -11.38 -26.08 -9.02
N ALA A 92 -11.99 -25.89 -10.19
CA ALA A 92 -13.30 -26.37 -10.53
C ALA A 92 -13.49 -27.83 -10.11
N ASP A 93 -14.64 -28.09 -9.48
CA ASP A 93 -15.31 -29.38 -9.43
C ASP A 93 -15.13 -30.12 -10.78
N ASP A 94 -14.56 -31.32 -10.74
CA ASP A 94 -14.79 -32.33 -11.77
C ASP A 94 -15.21 -33.63 -11.07
N ASP A 95 -16.53 -33.82 -11.08
CA ASP A 95 -17.27 -35.05 -10.80
C ASP A 95 -16.60 -36.27 -11.49
N ALA A 96 -16.30 -37.33 -10.74
CA ALA A 96 -16.08 -38.68 -11.28
C ALA A 96 -16.45 -39.80 -10.27
#